data_AF-A0A530GJA2-F1
#
_entry.id   AF-A0A530GJA2-F1
#
_cell.length_a   1.000
_cell.length_b   1.000
_cell.length_c   1.000
_cell.angle_alpha   90.00
_cell.angle_beta   90.00
_cell.angle_gamma   90.00
#
_symmetry.space_group_name_H-M   'P 1'
#
loop_
_entity.id
_entity.type
_entity.pdbx_description
1 polymer ?
#
loop_
_entity_poly.entity_id
_entity_poly.type
_entity_poly.pdbx_seq_one_letter_code
_entity_poly.pdbx_strand_id
1 'polypeptide(L)'
;MALHFERSEFDARRDRLLIEMAEKKLDAVLLFAQESMYWLTGYDTFGFCFFQCLVVKADGSMVLLTRSADLRQARHTSTIEN
;
A
#
# COMPACT_ATOMS: atom_id res chain seq x y z
N MET A 1 5.60 -15.02 1.23
CA MET A 1 4.80 -15.66 0.17
C MET A 1 5.12 -14.95 -1.13
N ALA A 2 4.98 -15.60 -2.28
CA ALA A 2 5.19 -14.92 -3.55
C ALA A 2 4.13 -13.83 -3.74
N LEU A 3 4.53 -12.69 -4.30
CA LEU A 3 3.59 -11.68 -4.79
C LEU A 3 2.61 -12.34 -5.77
N HIS A 4 1.32 -12.01 -5.69
CA HIS A 4 0.30 -12.58 -6.58
C HIS A 4 0.38 -12.05 -8.02
N PHE A 5 1.11 -10.96 -8.23
CA PHE A 5 1.36 -10.32 -9.51
C PHE A 5 2.84 -9.93 -9.61
N GLU A 6 3.29 -9.70 -10.84
CA GLU A 6 4.64 -9.19 -11.10
C GLU A 6 4.84 -7.80 -10.48
N ARG A 7 6.08 -7.47 -10.09
CA ARG A 7 6.38 -6.16 -9.47
C ARG A 7 6.02 -5.00 -10.40
N SER A 8 6.21 -5.17 -11.71
CA SER A 8 5.84 -4.19 -12.74
C SER A 8 4.36 -3.86 -12.75
N GLU A 9 3.49 -4.80 -12.37
CA GLU A 9 2.06 -4.55 -12.28
C GLU A 9 1.73 -3.65 -11.09
N PHE A 10 2.37 -3.86 -9.94
CA PHE A 10 2.23 -2.97 -8.78
C PHE A 10 2.80 -1.58 -9.06
N ASP A 11 3.93 -1.48 -9.77
CA ASP A 11 4.47 -0.19 -10.22
C ASP A 11 3.44 0.55 -11.11
N ALA A 12 2.81 -0.14 -12.08
CA ALA A 12 1.76 0.45 -12.92
C ALA A 12 0.49 0.84 -12.14
N ARG A 13 0.13 0.12 -11.07
CA ARG A 13 -0.97 0.49 -10.15
C ARG A 13 -0.65 1.75 -9.37
N ARG A 14 0.57 1.85 -8.83
CA ARG A 14 1.08 3.04 -8.14
C ARG A 14 1.10 4.25 -9.07
N ASP A 15 1.63 4.10 -10.28
CA ASP A 15 1.76 5.22 -11.21
C ASP A 15 0.39 5.79 -11.61
N ARG A 16 -0.62 4.93 -11.79
CA ARG A 16 -2.01 5.38 -12.00
C ARG A 16 -2.56 6.19 -10.81
N LEU A 17 -2.28 5.76 -9.58
CA LEU A 17 -2.68 6.52 -8.39
C LEU A 17 -1.98 7.88 -8.33
N LEU A 18 -0.68 7.93 -8.64
CA LEU A 18 0.08 9.18 -8.63
C LEU A 18 -0.41 10.18 -9.68
N ILE A 19 -0.79 9.72 -10.87
CA ILE A 19 -1.41 10.56 -11.91
C ILE A 19 -2.71 11.19 -11.39
N GLU A 20 -3.61 10.39 -10.82
CA GLU A 20 -4.88 10.87 -10.25
C GLU A 20 -4.67 11.83 -9.08
N MET A 21 -3.69 11.57 -8.22
CA MET A 21 -3.30 12.47 -7.12
C MET A 21 -2.82 13.82 -7.65
N ALA A 22 -1.98 13.81 -8.70
CA ALA A 22 -1.47 15.02 -9.32
C ALA A 22 -2.59 15.86 -9.97
N GLU A 23 -3.50 15.23 -10.71
CA GLU A 23 -4.67 15.90 -11.30
C GLU A 23 -5.56 16.56 -10.25
N LYS A 24 -5.70 15.92 -9.08
CA LYS A 24 -6.50 16.43 -7.95
C LYS A 24 -5.72 17.34 -6.99
N LYS A 25 -4.44 17.61 -7.28
CA LYS A 25 -3.53 18.43 -6.44
C LYS A 25 -3.43 17.90 -4.99
N LEU A 26 -3.29 16.59 -4.85
CA LEU A 26 -3.15 15.92 -3.56
C LEU A 26 -1.68 15.59 -3.28
N ASP A 27 -1.16 16.09 -2.16
CA ASP A 27 0.22 15.79 -1.73
C ASP A 27 0.35 14.40 -1.09
N ALA A 28 -0.75 13.87 -0.55
CA ALA A 28 -0.81 12.54 0.05
C ALA A 28 -2.23 11.98 0.10
N VAL A 29 -2.34 10.66 0.18
CA VAL A 29 -3.59 9.92 0.43
C VAL A 29 -3.40 8.97 1.61
N LEU A 30 -4.42 8.88 2.46
CA LEU A 30 -4.53 7.92 3.56
C LEU A 30 -5.51 6.83 3.15
N LEU A 31 -5.00 5.62 2.95
CA LEU A 31 -5.81 4.46 2.61
C LEU A 31 -6.15 3.70 3.90
N PHE A 32 -7.45 3.46 4.13
CA PHE A 32 -7.95 2.70 5.27
C PHE A 32 -8.58 1.36 4.88
N ALA A 33 -9.10 1.27 3.65
CA ALA A 33 -9.68 0.03 3.13
C ALA A 33 -8.56 -0.98 2.84
N GLN A 34 -8.69 -2.19 3.41
CA GLN A 34 -7.73 -3.26 3.25
C GLN A 34 -7.58 -3.69 1.78
N GLU A 35 -8.66 -3.67 1.03
CA GLU A 35 -8.71 -4.00 -0.39
C GLU A 35 -7.91 -3.01 -1.23
N SER A 36 -7.92 -1.72 -0.86
CA SER A 36 -7.09 -0.70 -1.51
C SER A 36 -5.61 -0.91 -1.22
N MET A 37 -5.25 -1.25 0.02
CA MET A 37 -3.87 -1.59 0.39
C MET A 37 -3.39 -2.84 -0.36
N TYR A 38 -4.22 -3.90 -0.41
CA TYR A 38 -3.93 -5.14 -1.11
C TYR A 38 -3.77 -4.93 -2.61
N TRP A 39 -4.69 -4.19 -3.25
CA TRP A 39 -4.59 -3.90 -4.68
C TRP A 39 -3.30 -3.13 -5.00
N LEU A 40 -2.95 -2.13 -4.18
CA LEU A 40 -1.79 -1.29 -4.45
C LEU A 40 -0.45 -1.97 -4.18
N THR A 41 -0.37 -2.85 -3.17
CA THR A 41 0.91 -3.33 -2.63
C THR A 41 1.03 -4.84 -2.50
N GLY A 42 -0.07 -5.58 -2.59
CA GLY A 42 -0.12 -7.02 -2.25
C GLY A 42 -0.23 -7.30 -0.74
N TYR A 43 -0.34 -6.27 0.11
CA TYR A 43 -0.47 -6.44 1.55
C TYR A 43 -1.73 -7.24 1.92
N ASP A 44 -1.52 -8.52 2.25
CA ASP A 44 -2.54 -9.47 2.63
C ASP A 44 -2.52 -9.63 4.15
N THR A 45 -3.68 -9.42 4.78
CA THR A 45 -3.79 -9.51 6.23
C THR A 45 -5.21 -9.82 6.69
N PHE A 46 -5.31 -10.57 7.79
CA PHE A 46 -6.51 -10.68 8.61
C PHE A 46 -6.57 -9.63 9.74
N GLY A 47 -5.49 -8.86 9.93
CA GLY A 47 -5.34 -7.83 10.94
C GLY A 47 -6.12 -6.54 10.68
N PHE A 48 -6.89 -6.45 9.58
CA PHE A 48 -7.72 -5.29 9.23
C PHE A 48 -8.83 -4.98 10.23
N CYS A 49 -9.11 -5.91 11.17
CA CYS A 49 -9.98 -5.66 12.31
C CYS A 49 -9.38 -4.67 13.33
N PHE A 50 -8.08 -4.39 13.25
CA PHE A 50 -7.41 -3.32 13.97
C PHE A 50 -7.14 -2.13 13.06
N PHE A 51 -6.85 -0.98 13.68
CA PHE A 51 -6.46 0.20 12.92
C PHE A 51 -5.18 -0.08 12.11
N GLN A 52 -5.25 0.23 10.82
CA GLN A 52 -4.13 0.28 9.93
C GLN A 52 -4.37 1.36 8.87
N CYS A 53 -3.29 1.99 8.42
CA CYS A 53 -3.35 3.02 7.39
C CYS A 53 -2.10 2.97 6.51
N LEU A 54 -2.30 2.91 5.19
CA LEU A 54 -1.22 3.06 4.23
C LEU A 54 -1.22 4.52 3.76
N VAL A 55 -0.14 5.22 4.08
CA VAL A 55 0.12 6.57 3.61
C VAL A 55 0.83 6.49 2.26
N VAL A 56 0.29 7.15 1.24
CA VAL A 56 0.94 7.29 -0.07
C VAL A 56 1.19 8.77 -0.32
N LYS A 57 2.44 9.17 -0.57
CA LYS A 57 2.82 10.55 -0.86
C LYS A 57 2.95 10.77 -2.38
N ALA A 58 2.85 12.03 -2.81
CA ALA A 58 2.96 12.42 -4.21
C ALA A 58 4.33 12.09 -4.84
N ASP A 59 5.37 11.88 -4.02
CA ASP A 59 6.69 11.40 -4.45
C ASP A 59 6.75 9.87 -4.70
N GLY A 60 5.64 9.16 -4.51
CA GLY A 60 5.54 7.70 -4.67
C GLY A 60 5.98 6.90 -3.45
N SER A 61 6.50 7.55 -2.40
CA SER A 61 6.86 6.85 -1.16
C SER A 61 5.62 6.44 -0.38
N MET A 62 5.72 5.27 0.27
CA MET A 62 4.62 4.66 1.02
C MET A 62 5.06 4.32 2.44
N VAL A 63 4.17 4.50 3.41
CA VAL A 63 4.41 4.12 4.82
C VAL A 63 3.20 3.39 5.35
N LEU A 64 3.39 2.18 5.89
CA LEU A 64 2.33 1.42 6.53
C LEU A 64 2.34 1.66 8.05
N LEU A 65 1.31 2.33 8.54
CA LEU A 65 0.99 2.43 9.95
C LEU A 65 0.17 1.20 10.33
N THR A 66 0.81 0.25 11.01
CA THR A 66 0.16 -0.99 11.48
C THR A 66 0.75 -1.42 12.82
N ARG A 67 0.13 -2.40 13.46
CA ARG A 67 0.63 -2.99 14.70
C ARG A 67 1.92 -3.76 14.44
N SER A 68 2.82 -3.79 15.43
CA SER A 68 4.10 -4.50 15.35
C SER A 68 3.98 -5.99 14.99
N ALA A 69 2.91 -6.67 15.43
CA ALA A 69 2.64 -8.06 15.09
C ALA A 69 2.41 -8.29 13.58
N ASP A 70 1.86 -7.30 12.89
CA ASP A 70 1.50 -7.37 11.47
C ASP A 70 2.66 -6.94 10.54
N LEU A 71 3.72 -6.34 11.10
CA LEU A 71 4.91 -5.90 10.35
C LEU A 71 5.58 -7.03 9.57
N ARG A 72 5.73 -8.21 10.20
CA ARG A 72 6.37 -9.36 9.54
C ARG A 72 5.56 -9.80 8.33
N GLN A 73 4.23 -9.79 8.45
CA GLN A 73 3.35 -10.19 7.37
C GLN A 73 3.40 -9.19 6.21
N ALA A 74 3.35 -7.89 6.50
CA ALA A 74 3.51 -6.84 5.51
C ALA A 74 4.78 -7.04 4.66
N ARG A 75 5.92 -7.33 5.30
CA ARG A 75 7.19 -7.60 4.61
C ARG A 75 7.21 -8.87 3.75
N HIS A 76 6.34 -9.84 4.03
CA HIS A 76 6.32 -11.13 3.34
C HIS A 76 5.26 -11.25 2.25
N THR A 77 4.26 -10.38 2.23
CA THR A 77 3.15 -10.45 1.27
C THR A 77 3.12 -9.27 0.33
N SER A 78 3.80 -8.15 0.66
CA SER A 78 3.66 -6.89 -0.07
C SER A 78 4.97 -6.34 -0.62
N THR A 79 4.87 -5.29 -1.41
CA THR A 79 5.98 -4.45 -1.90
C THR A 79 6.36 -3.31 -0.96
N ILE A 80 5.81 -3.28 0.27
CA ILE A 80 6.07 -2.23 1.24
C ILE A 80 7.44 -2.42 1.88
N GLU A 81 8.29 -1.42 1.73
CA GLU A 81 9.62 -1.33 2.36
C GLU A 81 9.53 -0.34 3.53
N ASN A 82 9.57 -0.87 4.76
CA ASN A 82 9.58 -0.11 6.03
C ASN A 82 10.99 0.01 6.59
#